data_AF-A0A550GK70-F1
#
_entry.id   AF-A0A550GK70-F1
#
_cell.length_a   1.000
_cell.length_b   1.000
_cell.length_c   1.000
_cell.angle_alpha   90.00
_cell.angle_beta   90.00
_cell.angle_gamma   90.00
#
_symmetry.space_group_name_H-M   'P 1'
#
loop_
_entity.id
_entity.type
_entity.pdbx_description
1 polymer ?
#
loop_
_entity_poly.entity_id
_entity_poly.type
_entity_poly.pdbx_seq_one_letter_code
_entity_poly.pdbx_strand_id
1 'polypeptide(L)'
;MNELLLLILAVLGIFDSIPQIDIIALVILVIIGIIIIMLIRLLIMLIPAVLLALVVWFFTGSLFWAGITFLIIAAFSILKKL
;
A
#
# COMPACT_ATOMS: atom_id res chain seq x y z
N MET A 1 -12.91 -55.48 2.38
CA MET A 1 -12.65 -54.04 2.21
C MET A 1 -11.22 -53.82 2.68
N ASN A 2 -10.28 -53.63 1.75
CA ASN A 2 -8.84 -53.80 2.02
C ASN A 2 -8.29 -52.64 2.84
N GLU A 3 -7.46 -52.92 3.85
CA GLU A 3 -6.77 -51.90 4.67
C GLU A 3 -5.92 -50.93 3.85
N LEU A 4 -5.43 -51.38 2.68
CA LEU A 4 -4.71 -50.53 1.72
C LEU A 4 -5.57 -49.36 1.19
N LEU A 5 -6.88 -49.57 1.01
CA LEU A 5 -7.78 -48.49 0.58
C LEU A 5 -7.99 -47.46 1.70
N LEU A 6 -8.05 -47.90 2.96
CA LEU A 6 -8.15 -47.01 4.11
C LEU A 6 -6.88 -46.17 4.27
N LEU A 7 -5.70 -46.76 4.04
CA LEU A 7 -4.43 -46.04 4.07
C LEU A 7 -4.34 -44.96 2.99
N ILE A 8 -4.76 -45.26 1.76
CA ILE A 8 -4.74 -44.29 0.65
C ILE A 8 -5.71 -43.14 0.93
N LEU A 9 -6.92 -43.42 1.42
CA LEU A 9 -7.89 -42.39 1.81
C LEU A 9 -7.42 -41.52 2.98
N ALA A 10 -6.76 -42.11 3.98
CA ALA A 10 -6.20 -41.37 5.11
C ALA A 10 -5.06 -40.42 4.68
N VAL A 11 -4.19 -40.89 3.78
CA VAL A 11 -3.10 -40.07 3.23
C VAL A 11 -3.66 -38.93 2.38
N LEU A 12 -4.65 -39.18 1.51
CA LEU A 12 -5.31 -38.15 0.69
C LEU A 12 -5.98 -37.06 1.54
N GLY A 13 -6.67 -37.43 2.61
CA GLY A 13 -7.32 -36.46 3.52
C GLY A 13 -6.35 -35.52 4.26
N ILE A 14 -5.11 -35.97 4.51
CA ILE A 14 -4.07 -35.13 5.13
C ILE A 14 -3.57 -34.06 4.16
N PHE A 15 -3.49 -34.36 2.86
CA PHE A 15 -3.04 -33.38 1.85
C PHE A 15 -4.06 -32.26 1.59
N ASP A 16 -5.36 -32.57 1.65
CA ASP A 16 -6.44 -31.55 1.57
C ASP A 16 -6.49 -30.65 2.82
N SER A 17 -5.87 -31.08 3.93
CA SER A 17 -5.84 -30.33 5.19
C SER A 17 -4.75 -29.26 5.24
N ILE A 18 -3.90 -29.12 4.20
CA ILE A 18 -2.97 -27.99 4.09
C ILE A 18 -3.75 -26.81 3.49
N PRO A 19 -4.08 -25.77 4.28
CA PRO A 19 -4.84 -24.65 3.79
C PRO A 19 -3.98 -23.83 2.83
N GLN A 20 -4.05 -24.15 1.54
CA GLN A 20 -3.42 -23.38 0.46
C GLN A 20 -3.87 -21.91 0.48
N ILE A 21 -5.05 -21.65 1.06
CA ILE A 21 -5.63 -20.34 1.31
C ILE A 21 -4.74 -19.47 2.20
N ASP A 22 -4.06 -20.04 3.19
CA ASP A 22 -3.26 -19.26 4.15
C ASP A 22 -2.02 -18.67 3.48
N ILE A 23 -1.38 -19.43 2.59
CA ILE A 23 -0.22 -18.99 1.83
C ILE A 23 -0.61 -17.89 0.85
N ILE A 24 -1.75 -18.06 0.15
CA ILE A 24 -2.26 -17.07 -0.80
C ILE A 24 -2.66 -15.77 -0.06
N ALA A 25 -3.34 -15.89 1.08
CA ALA A 25 -3.73 -14.77 1.92
C ALA A 25 -2.52 -13.99 2.43
N LEU A 26 -1.45 -14.68 2.85
CA LEU A 26 -0.21 -14.03 3.30
C LEU A 26 0.45 -13.23 2.17
N VAL A 27 0.56 -13.79 0.97
CA VAL A 27 1.16 -13.09 -0.19
C VAL A 27 0.35 -11.84 -0.55
N ILE A 28 -0.98 -11.94 -0.57
CA ILE A 28 -1.86 -10.79 -0.85
C ILE A 28 -1.68 -9.71 0.22
N LEU A 29 -1.61 -10.09 1.50
CA LEU A 29 -1.46 -9.16 2.61
C LEU A 29 -0.10 -8.43 2.57
N VAL A 30 0.97 -9.10 2.17
CA VAL A 30 2.29 -8.50 1.98
C VAL A 30 2.27 -7.45 0.86
N ILE A 31 1.64 -7.75 -0.27
CA ILE A 31 1.51 -6.80 -1.39
C ILE A 31 0.73 -5.56 -0.95
N ILE A 32 -0.39 -5.75 -0.25
CA ILE A 32 -1.19 -4.65 0.31
C ILE A 32 -0.35 -3.83 1.30
N GLY A 33 0.42 -4.48 2.17
CA GLY A 33 1.32 -3.80 3.11
C GLY A 33 2.34 -2.91 2.41
N ILE A 34 2.96 -3.39 1.33
CA ILE A 34 3.93 -2.61 0.54
C ILE A 34 3.26 -1.38 -0.10
N ILE A 35 2.07 -1.54 -0.68
CA ILE A 35 1.30 -0.44 -1.28
C ILE A 35 0.97 0.62 -0.22
N ILE A 36 0.51 0.20 0.97
CA ILE A 36 0.17 1.11 2.07
C ILE A 36 1.41 1.90 2.52
N ILE A 37 2.56 1.23 2.71
CA ILE A 37 3.81 1.88 3.10
C ILE A 37 4.24 2.91 2.05
N MET A 38 4.09 2.60 0.76
CA MET A 38 4.39 3.54 -0.33
C MET A 38 3.50 4.78 -0.28
N LEU A 39 2.18 4.61 -0.05
CA LEU A 39 1.23 5.71 0.07
C LEU A 39 1.54 6.62 1.27
N ILE A 40 1.81 6.03 2.45
CA ILE A 40 2.13 6.81 3.66
C ILE A 40 3.41 7.62 3.45
N ARG A 41 4.43 7.02 2.83
CA ARG A 41 5.69 7.70 2.54
C ARG A 41 5.51 8.87 1.56
N LEU A 42 4.61 8.74 0.59
CA LEU A 42 4.24 9.81 -0.33
C LEU A 42 3.50 10.94 0.39
N LEU A 43 2.59 10.61 1.31
CA LEU A 43 1.85 11.59 2.09
C LEU A 43 2.76 12.42 3.00
N ILE A 44 3.72 11.78 3.68
CA ILE A 44 4.73 12.46 4.52
C ILE A 44 5.60 13.41 3.67
N MET A 45 5.90 13.02 2.44
CA MET A 45 6.67 13.83 1.49
C MET A 45 5.89 15.06 0.97
N LEU A 46 4.57 15.02 1.01
CA LEU A 46 3.70 16.14 0.66
C LEU A 46 3.57 17.18 1.77
N ILE A 47 3.91 16.85 3.02
CA ILE A 47 3.86 17.79 4.16
C ILE A 47 4.54 19.14 3.85
N PRO A 48 5.79 19.21 3.36
CA PRO A 48 6.41 20.51 3.03
C PRO A 48 5.69 21.26 1.91
N ALA A 49 5.07 20.55 0.95
CA ALA A 49 4.27 21.18 -0.10
C ALA A 49 2.98 21.78 0.45
N VAL A 50 2.29 21.06 1.35
CA VAL A 50 1.09 21.55 2.03
C VAL A 50 1.43 22.76 2.89
N LEU A 51 2.52 22.73 3.65
CA LEU A 51 2.96 23.86 4.48
C LEU A 51 3.19 25.11 3.63
N LEU A 52 3.93 24.99 2.53
CA LEU A 52 4.22 26.13 1.65
C LEU A 52 2.96 26.65 0.93
N ALA A 53 2.04 25.77 0.54
CA ALA A 53 0.75 26.18 -0.01
C ALA A 53 -0.10 26.94 1.01
N LEU A 54 -0.08 26.52 2.27
CA LEU A 54 -0.78 27.19 3.37
C LEU A 54 -0.19 28.59 3.62
N VAL A 55 1.13 28.72 3.55
CA VAL A 55 1.82 30.02 3.60
C VAL A 55 1.36 30.93 2.46
N VAL A 56 1.34 30.44 1.21
CA VAL A 56 0.88 31.24 0.06
C VAL A 56 -0.59 31.61 0.17
N TRP A 57 -1.43 30.70 0.64
CA TRP A 57 -2.84 31.00 0.90
C TRP A 57 -2.99 32.14 1.91
N PHE A 58 -2.22 32.11 2.99
CA PHE A 58 -2.24 33.14 4.02
C PHE A 58 -1.83 34.52 3.49
N PHE A 59 -0.86 34.59 2.58
CA PHE A 59 -0.43 35.85 1.97
C PHE A 59 -1.33 36.35 0.84
N THR A 60 -1.86 35.44 0.02
CA THR A 60 -2.59 35.79 -1.21
C THR A 60 -4.10 35.85 -0.99
N GLY A 61 -4.62 35.22 0.07
CA GLY A 61 -6.05 35.06 0.36
C GLY A 61 -6.80 34.16 -0.66
N SER A 62 -6.11 33.66 -1.69
CA SER A 62 -6.72 32.92 -2.79
C SER A 62 -6.32 31.45 -2.78
N LEU A 63 -7.32 30.58 -2.71
CA LEU A 63 -7.16 29.12 -2.77
C LEU A 63 -6.59 28.66 -4.11
N PHE A 64 -6.85 29.41 -5.18
CA PHE A 64 -6.37 29.08 -6.52
C PHE A 64 -4.84 29.18 -6.62
N TRP A 65 -4.27 30.28 -6.12
CA TRP A 65 -2.82 30.48 -6.09
C TRP A 65 -2.13 29.52 -5.13
N ALA A 66 -2.73 29.24 -3.97
CA ALA A 66 -2.24 28.23 -3.05
C ALA A 66 -2.21 26.82 -3.66
N GLY A 67 -3.25 26.45 -4.42
CA GLY A 67 -3.32 25.17 -5.14
C GLY A 67 -2.24 25.04 -6.22
N ILE A 68 -1.99 26.11 -6.99
CA ILE A 68 -0.90 26.14 -7.97
C ILE A 68 0.45 25.95 -7.27
N THR A 69 0.69 26.66 -6.17
CA THR A 69 1.94 26.53 -5.41
C THR A 69 2.10 25.13 -4.81
N PHE A 70 1.04 24.54 -4.27
CA PHE A 70 1.03 23.14 -3.81
C PHE A 70 1.46 22.18 -4.92
N LEU A 71 0.87 22.30 -6.11
CA LEU A 71 1.15 21.45 -7.27
C LEU A 71 2.61 21.56 -7.72
N ILE A 72 3.13 22.78 -7.84
CA ILE A 72 4.52 23.01 -8.25
C ILE A 72 5.48 22.41 -7.23
N ILE A 73 5.26 22.66 -5.94
CA ILE A 73 6.15 22.19 -4.88
C ILE A 73 6.03 20.67 -4.70
N ALA A 74 4.84 20.09 -4.85
CA ALA A 74 4.64 18.65 -4.84
C ALA A 74 5.41 17.99 -5.99
N ALA A 75 5.34 18.56 -7.21
CA ALA A 75 6.12 18.08 -8.35
C ALA A 75 7.64 18.15 -8.09
N PHE A 76 8.13 19.26 -7.56
CA PHE A 76 9.55 19.40 -7.18
C PHE A 76 9.96 18.44 -6.05
N SER A 77 9.09 18.21 -5.06
CA SER A 77 9.35 17.31 -3.93
C SER A 77 9.50 15.86 -4.41
N ILE A 78 8.65 15.44 -5.36
CA ILE A 78 8.73 14.12 -5.98
C ILE A 78 9.98 14.02 -6.87
N LEU A 79 10.26 15.04 -7.67
CA LEU A 79 11.40 15.04 -8.60
C LEU A 79 12.76 15.01 -7.89
N LYS A 80 12.91 15.69 -6.75
CA LYS A 80 14.18 15.73 -6.00
C LYS A 80 14.48 14.43 -5.23
N LYS A 81 13.51 13.51 -5.17
CA LYS A 81 13.57 12.26 -4.41
C LYS A 81 13.88 11.04 -5.29
N LEU A 82 13.63 11.14 -6.60
CA LEU A 82 14.08 10.18 -7.61
C LEU A 82 15.58 10.35 -7.83
#